data_AF-A0A7V4TFW9-F1
#
_entry.id   AF-A0A7V4TFW9-F1
#
_cell.length_a   1.000
_cell.length_b   1.000
_cell.length_c   1.000
_cell.angle_alpha   90.00
_cell.angle_beta   90.00
_cell.angle_gamma   90.00
#
_symmetry.space_group_name_H-M   'P 1'
#
loop_
_entity.id
_entity.type
_entity.pdbx_description
1 polymer ?
#
loop_
_entity_poly.entity_id
_entity_poly.type
_entity_poly.pdbx_seq_one_letter_code
_entity_poly.pdbx_strand_id
1 'polypeptide(L)'
;MPMKNREILEKKFSRKEVKSRPGPGGRTILYVETASVIRRLNEAFDGDWSFEVKEKHIDLENGYVWVLGRLSCGGVVKEQFGSKAIAYNPDGSFVDLGDDLKAAASDALKKCATLLGVGLYLYEGEEEETVEAFRPATERQKSFIRDLLKSQGKSVDEALLARLSAEEASRLIDKLREETTRK
;
A
#
# COMPACT_ATOMS: atom_id res chain seq x y z
N MET A 1 30.04 -9.98 -14.54
CA MET A 1 28.88 -9.50 -15.32
C MET A 1 27.72 -9.16 -14.37
N PRO A 2 27.53 -7.90 -13.94
CA PRO A 2 26.49 -7.56 -12.95
C PRO A 2 25.39 -6.58 -13.40
N MET A 3 25.55 -5.83 -14.50
CA MET A 3 24.64 -4.69 -14.77
C MET A 3 23.23 -5.10 -15.25
N LYS A 4 23.11 -6.15 -16.08
CA LYS A 4 21.84 -6.51 -16.74
C LYS A 4 20.75 -7.03 -15.78
N ASN A 5 21.13 -7.77 -14.73
CA ASN A 5 20.16 -8.39 -13.83
C ASN A 5 19.48 -7.34 -12.95
N ARG A 6 20.24 -6.33 -12.51
CA ARG A 6 19.70 -5.26 -11.66
C ARG A 6 18.65 -4.43 -12.39
N GLU A 7 18.91 -4.05 -13.63
CA GLU A 7 17.95 -3.30 -14.45
C GLU A 7 16.64 -4.06 -14.64
N ILE A 8 16.71 -5.38 -14.87
CA ILE A 8 15.52 -6.23 -14.96
C ILE A 8 14.78 -6.21 -13.63
N LEU A 9 15.46 -6.55 -12.52
CA LEU A 9 14.83 -6.69 -11.20
C LEU A 9 14.16 -5.39 -10.71
N GLU A 10 14.81 -4.24 -10.89
CA GLU A 10 14.30 -2.93 -10.42
C GLU A 10 13.25 -2.31 -11.35
N LYS A 11 13.07 -2.84 -12.57
CA LYS A 11 12.09 -2.31 -13.53
C LYS A 11 10.68 -2.25 -12.93
N LYS A 12 10.02 -1.08 -13.02
CA LYS A 12 8.63 -0.93 -12.56
C LYS A 12 7.70 -1.90 -13.29
N PHE A 13 6.77 -2.52 -12.55
CA PHE A 13 5.73 -3.34 -13.15
C PHE A 13 4.73 -2.47 -13.90
N SER A 14 4.11 -3.02 -14.94
CA SER A 14 3.07 -2.29 -15.66
C SER A 14 1.85 -2.06 -14.75
N ARG A 15 1.04 -1.03 -15.03
CA ARG A 15 -0.16 -0.72 -14.24
C ARG A 15 -1.16 -1.88 -14.17
N LYS A 16 -1.15 -2.81 -15.14
CA LYS A 16 -2.03 -3.99 -15.16
C LYS A 16 -1.55 -5.10 -14.22
N GLU A 17 -0.26 -5.12 -13.91
CA GLU A 17 0.34 -6.11 -13.01
C GLU A 17 0.29 -5.67 -11.54
N VAL A 18 0.18 -4.36 -11.30
CA VAL A 18 0.02 -3.79 -9.96
C VAL A 18 -1.45 -3.87 -9.57
N LYS A 19 -1.71 -4.60 -8.48
CA LYS A 19 -3.02 -4.75 -7.85
C LYS A 19 -3.07 -3.94 -6.56
N SER A 20 -4.29 -3.71 -6.07
CA SER A 20 -4.54 -3.06 -4.80
C SER A 20 -5.43 -3.92 -3.91
N ARG A 21 -5.26 -3.78 -2.59
CA ARG A 21 -6.16 -4.38 -1.60
C ARG A 21 -6.37 -3.42 -0.42
N PRO A 22 -7.49 -3.53 0.31
CA PRO A 22 -7.65 -2.84 1.58
C PRO A 22 -6.57 -3.26 2.57
N GLY A 23 -6.01 -2.30 3.29
CA GLY A 23 -5.03 -2.48 4.36
C GLY A 23 -5.50 -1.89 5.69
N PRO A 24 -4.68 -2.04 6.75
CA PRO A 24 -5.01 -1.51 8.07
C PRO A 24 -5.21 0.01 8.06
N GLY A 25 -6.21 0.47 8.81
CA GLY A 25 -6.51 1.91 8.94
C GLY A 25 -7.13 2.54 7.69
N GLY A 26 -7.78 1.75 6.82
CA GLY A 26 -8.43 2.26 5.60
C GLY A 26 -7.46 2.61 4.48
N ARG A 27 -6.16 2.30 4.65
CA ARG A 27 -5.14 2.49 3.61
C ARG A 27 -5.30 1.47 2.49
N THR A 28 -4.82 1.83 1.31
CA THR A 28 -4.77 0.90 0.17
C THR A 28 -3.35 0.38 0.02
N ILE A 29 -3.19 -0.94 0.06
CA ILE A 29 -1.88 -1.58 -0.13
C ILE A 29 -1.76 -1.98 -1.60
N LEU A 30 -0.71 -1.50 -2.26
CA LEU A 30 -0.35 -1.93 -3.60
C LEU A 30 0.52 -3.18 -3.53
N TYR A 31 0.29 -4.12 -4.45
CA TYR A 31 1.06 -5.34 -4.52
C TYR A 31 1.10 -5.91 -5.94
N VAL A 32 2.02 -6.83 -6.17
CA VAL A 32 2.08 -7.67 -7.38
C VAL A 32 1.84 -9.12 -7.01
N GLU A 33 1.27 -9.87 -7.96
CA GLU A 33 1.07 -11.30 -7.79
C GLU A 33 2.39 -12.07 -7.82
N THR A 34 2.43 -13.20 -7.12
CA THR A 34 3.59 -14.08 -7.04
C THR A 34 4.09 -14.50 -8.43
N ALA A 35 3.17 -14.77 -9.37
CA ALA A 35 3.52 -15.11 -10.74
C ALA A 35 4.32 -14.01 -11.46
N SER A 36 4.03 -12.73 -11.19
CA SER A 36 4.80 -11.61 -11.76
C SER A 36 6.21 -11.54 -11.19
N VAL A 37 6.37 -11.83 -9.89
CA VAL A 37 7.69 -11.92 -9.25
C VAL A 37 8.49 -13.10 -9.79
N ILE A 38 7.87 -14.27 -9.93
CA ILE A 38 8.50 -15.47 -10.51
C ILE A 38 8.96 -15.19 -11.94
N ARG A 39 8.11 -14.59 -12.79
CA ARG A 39 8.52 -14.20 -14.15
C ARG A 39 9.71 -13.26 -14.15
N ARG A 40 9.73 -12.30 -13.23
CA ARG A 40 10.84 -11.35 -13.09
C ARG A 40 12.15 -12.03 -12.70
N LEU A 41 12.10 -12.95 -11.74
CA LEU A 41 13.27 -13.74 -11.33
C LEU A 41 13.76 -14.65 -12.47
N ASN A 42 12.84 -15.29 -13.19
CA ASN A 42 13.18 -16.10 -14.37
C ASN A 42 13.87 -15.26 -15.46
N GLU A 43 13.37 -14.06 -15.75
CA GLU A 43 13.98 -13.15 -16.73
C GLU A 43 15.35 -12.62 -16.28
N ALA A 44 15.50 -12.30 -15.00
CA ALA A 44 16.73 -11.73 -14.45
C ALA A 44 17.87 -12.74 -14.31
N PHE A 45 17.55 -14.02 -14.10
CA PHE A 45 18.53 -15.06 -13.78
C PHE A 45 18.48 -16.24 -14.75
N ASP A 46 17.74 -16.14 -15.87
CA ASP A 46 17.53 -17.24 -16.82
C ASP A 46 17.03 -18.54 -16.13
N GLY A 47 16.23 -18.38 -15.07
CA GLY A 47 15.73 -19.48 -14.24
C GLY A 47 16.72 -20.01 -13.19
N ASP A 48 17.96 -19.51 -13.13
CA ASP A 48 18.98 -19.91 -12.14
C ASP A 48 18.75 -19.22 -10.78
N TRP A 49 17.68 -19.63 -10.12
CA TRP A 49 17.36 -19.25 -8.76
C TRP A 49 16.62 -20.37 -8.05
N SER A 50 16.64 -20.34 -6.72
CA SER A 50 15.95 -21.32 -5.89
C SER A 50 15.27 -20.64 -4.70
N PHE A 51 14.18 -21.23 -4.23
CA PHE A 51 13.48 -20.79 -3.03
C PHE A 51 13.27 -21.98 -2.09
N GLU A 52 13.68 -21.80 -0.83
CA GLU A 52 13.55 -22.79 0.23
C GLU A 52 12.68 -22.22 1.36
N VAL A 53 11.74 -23.03 1.86
CA VAL A 53 11.05 -22.75 3.12
C VAL A 53 11.95 -23.27 4.26
N LYS A 54 12.63 -22.35 4.95
CA LYS A 54 13.55 -22.67 6.07
C LYS A 54 12.79 -23.11 7.30
N GLU A 55 11.73 -22.38 7.61
CA GLU A 55 10.94 -22.57 8.81
C GLU A 55 9.50 -22.15 8.53
N LYS A 56 8.55 -22.78 9.22
CA LYS A 56 7.15 -22.41 9.19
C LYS A 56 6.52 -22.66 10.55
N HIS A 57 5.53 -21.86 10.89
CA HIS A 57 4.77 -22.03 12.12
C HIS A 57 3.31 -21.63 11.93
N ILE A 58 2.48 -22.20 12.80
CA ILE A 58 1.03 -22.00 12.83
C ILE A 58 0.71 -21.49 14.23
N ASP A 59 0.44 -20.19 14.32
CA ASP A 59 0.07 -19.52 15.56
C ASP A 59 -1.45 -19.48 15.66
N LEU A 60 -2.02 -20.53 16.25
CA LEU A 60 -3.46 -20.66 16.42
C LEU A 60 -4.03 -19.67 17.43
N GLU A 61 -3.23 -19.23 18.40
CA GLU A 61 -3.65 -18.29 19.45
C GLU A 61 -3.90 -16.90 18.85
N ASN A 62 -3.01 -16.46 17.96
CA ASN A 62 -3.12 -15.16 17.29
C ASN A 62 -3.75 -15.24 15.89
N GLY A 63 -4.08 -16.45 15.41
CA GLY A 63 -4.83 -16.67 14.17
C GLY A 63 -4.04 -16.40 12.89
N TYR A 64 -2.74 -16.71 12.84
CA TYR A 64 -1.92 -16.55 11.63
C TYR A 64 -0.92 -17.69 11.43
N VAL A 65 -0.47 -17.85 10.19
CA VAL A 65 0.68 -18.67 9.84
C VAL A 65 1.80 -17.79 9.33
N TRP A 66 3.05 -18.24 9.53
CA TRP A 66 4.22 -17.57 8.99
C TRP A 66 5.23 -18.57 8.42
N VAL A 67 6.01 -18.09 7.45
CA VAL A 67 7.03 -18.84 6.74
C VAL A 67 8.30 -17.99 6.64
N LEU A 68 9.44 -18.52 7.11
CA LEU A 68 10.76 -17.98 6.80
C LEU A 68 11.22 -18.55 5.46
N GLY A 69 11.25 -17.70 4.43
CA GLY A 69 11.74 -18.05 3.10
C GLY A 69 13.20 -17.69 2.90
N ARG A 70 13.91 -18.48 2.09
CA ARG A 70 15.26 -18.20 1.59
C ARG A 70 15.26 -18.20 0.07
N LEU A 71 15.59 -17.08 -0.55
CA LEU A 71 15.82 -16.93 -2.00
C LEU A 71 17.32 -16.91 -2.27
N SER A 72 17.80 -17.82 -3.13
CA SER A 72 19.18 -17.84 -3.61
C SER A 72 19.21 -17.61 -5.12
N CYS A 73 19.96 -16.59 -5.56
CA CYS A 73 20.07 -16.21 -6.97
C CYS A 73 21.31 -15.34 -7.19
N GLY A 74 21.95 -15.42 -8.36
CA GLY A 74 23.04 -14.50 -8.73
C GLY A 74 24.19 -14.41 -7.73
N GLY A 75 24.49 -15.50 -7.01
CA GLY A 75 25.54 -15.55 -5.99
C GLY A 75 25.19 -14.89 -4.64
N VAL A 76 23.95 -14.44 -4.44
CA VAL A 76 23.48 -13.88 -3.17
C VAL A 76 22.35 -14.70 -2.58
N VAL A 77 22.17 -14.57 -1.26
CA VAL A 77 21.06 -15.16 -0.50
C VAL A 77 20.31 -14.06 0.21
N LYS A 78 18.97 -14.09 0.13
CA LYS A 78 18.06 -13.17 0.81
C LYS A 78 17.03 -13.98 1.58
N GLU A 79 16.77 -13.60 2.82
CA GLU A 79 15.81 -14.28 3.69
C GLU A 79 14.79 -13.28 4.23
N GLN A 80 13.53 -13.68 4.28
CA GLN A 80 12.45 -12.85 4.80
C GLN A 80 11.22 -13.69 5.20
N PHE A 81 10.44 -13.20 6.17
CA PHE A 81 9.17 -13.76 6.62
C PHE A 81 7.93 -13.32 5.82
N GLY A 82 7.23 -14.30 5.26
CA GLY A 82 5.86 -14.11 4.78
C GLY A 82 4.84 -14.59 5.80
N SER A 83 3.65 -13.98 5.78
CA SER A 83 2.57 -14.37 6.69
C SER A 83 1.20 -14.32 6.05
N LYS A 84 0.26 -15.02 6.68
CA LYS A 84 -1.14 -15.06 6.28
C LYS A 84 -2.02 -15.29 7.51
N ALA A 85 -3.04 -14.45 7.69
CA ALA A 85 -4.09 -14.70 8.68
C ALA A 85 -4.86 -15.97 8.30
N ILE A 86 -5.10 -16.85 9.27
CA ILE A 86 -5.79 -18.12 9.07
C ILE A 86 -7.24 -17.84 8.66
N ALA A 87 -7.71 -18.53 7.63
CA ALA A 87 -9.10 -18.46 7.21
C ALA A 87 -9.97 -19.45 8.01
N TYR A 88 -11.06 -18.95 8.58
CA TYR A 88 -12.02 -19.74 9.37
C TYR A 88 -13.40 -19.78 8.69
N ASN A 89 -14.03 -20.94 8.74
CA ASN A 89 -15.45 -21.11 8.44
C ASN A 89 -16.31 -20.53 9.58
N PRO A 90 -17.61 -20.25 9.34
CA PRO A 90 -18.52 -19.75 10.37
C PRO A 90 -18.65 -20.66 11.60
N ASP A 91 -18.36 -21.95 11.47
CA ASP A 91 -18.39 -22.94 12.56
C ASP A 91 -17.07 -23.00 13.37
N GLY A 92 -16.09 -22.16 13.03
CA GLY A 92 -14.78 -22.09 13.70
C GLY A 92 -13.76 -23.12 13.19
N SER A 93 -14.11 -23.97 12.21
CA SER A 93 -13.15 -24.84 11.56
C SER A 93 -12.25 -24.06 10.58
N PHE A 94 -11.06 -24.58 10.30
CA PHE A 94 -10.19 -23.99 9.28
C PHE A 94 -10.80 -24.18 7.89
N VAL A 95 -10.69 -23.16 7.04
CA VAL A 95 -11.07 -23.26 5.62
C VAL A 95 -10.09 -24.20 4.91
N ASP A 96 -8.82 -23.81 4.84
CA ASP A 96 -7.72 -24.63 4.33
C ASP A 96 -6.38 -24.08 4.83
N LEU A 97 -5.83 -24.75 5.84
CA LEU A 97 -4.55 -24.37 6.45
C LEU A 97 -3.35 -24.57 5.50
N GLY A 98 -3.48 -25.49 4.54
CA GLY A 98 -2.48 -25.71 3.50
C GLY A 98 -2.40 -24.53 2.54
N ASP A 99 -3.54 -23.97 2.14
CA ASP A 99 -3.58 -22.77 1.32
C ASP A 99 -3.06 -21.54 2.07
N ASP A 100 -3.32 -21.42 3.37
CA ASP A 100 -2.74 -20.36 4.18
C ASP A 100 -1.20 -20.44 4.24
N LEU A 101 -0.64 -21.64 4.41
CA LEU A 101 0.81 -21.86 4.36
C LEU A 101 1.40 -21.59 2.97
N LYS A 102 0.72 -21.96 1.88
CA LYS A 102 1.15 -21.63 0.51
C LYS A 102 1.13 -20.12 0.27
N ALA A 103 0.13 -19.42 0.82
CA ALA A 103 0.04 -17.97 0.73
C ALA A 103 1.16 -17.29 1.52
N ALA A 104 1.48 -17.76 2.74
CA ALA A 104 2.61 -17.25 3.51
C ALA A 104 3.95 -17.52 2.82
N ALA A 105 4.15 -18.70 2.23
CA ALA A 105 5.35 -18.99 1.44
C ALA A 105 5.48 -18.09 0.20
N SER A 106 4.36 -17.83 -0.49
CA SER A 106 4.31 -16.89 -1.61
C SER A 106 4.65 -15.47 -1.19
N ASP A 107 4.18 -15.05 -0.01
CA ASP A 107 4.50 -13.74 0.54
C ASP A 107 5.98 -13.62 0.90
N ALA A 108 6.55 -14.66 1.52
CA ALA A 108 7.97 -14.75 1.86
C ALA A 108 8.85 -14.65 0.61
N LEU A 109 8.50 -15.36 -0.48
CA LEU A 109 9.20 -15.26 -1.76
C LEU A 109 9.18 -13.82 -2.30
N LYS A 110 8.00 -13.18 -2.34
CA LYS A 110 7.88 -11.80 -2.82
C LYS A 110 8.74 -10.84 -1.99
N LYS A 111 8.72 -10.97 -0.68
CA LYS A 111 9.52 -10.13 0.22
C LYS A 111 11.02 -10.42 0.17
N CYS A 112 11.45 -11.66 -0.08
CA CYS A 112 12.85 -11.93 -0.40
C CYS A 112 13.26 -11.20 -1.70
N ALA A 113 12.39 -11.21 -2.71
CA ALA A 113 12.64 -10.53 -3.98
C ALA A 113 12.66 -9.00 -3.86
N THR A 114 11.93 -8.39 -2.91
CA THR A 114 12.01 -6.93 -2.68
C THR A 114 13.40 -6.49 -2.22
N LEU A 115 14.14 -7.35 -1.51
CA LEU A 115 15.54 -7.09 -1.11
C LEU A 115 16.52 -7.08 -2.30
N LEU A 116 16.05 -7.49 -3.49
CA LEU A 116 16.77 -7.42 -4.76
C LEU A 116 16.23 -6.30 -5.67
N GLY A 117 15.31 -5.47 -5.16
CA GLY A 117 14.68 -4.36 -5.89
C GLY A 117 13.35 -4.70 -6.57
N VAL A 118 12.92 -5.97 -6.57
CA VAL A 118 11.69 -6.38 -7.26
C VAL A 118 10.46 -5.79 -6.58
N GLY A 119 9.82 -4.84 -7.26
CA GLY A 119 8.62 -4.17 -6.73
C GLY A 119 8.87 -3.30 -5.50
N LEU A 120 10.12 -2.95 -5.21
CA LEU A 120 10.49 -2.16 -4.03
C LEU A 120 9.76 -0.80 -3.99
N TYR A 121 9.62 -0.14 -5.14
CA TYR A 121 8.90 1.13 -5.30
C TYR A 121 7.43 1.10 -4.87
N LEU A 122 6.82 -0.09 -4.75
CA LEU A 122 5.43 -0.22 -4.27
C LEU A 122 5.31 0.09 -2.78
N TYR A 123 6.41 -0.01 -2.04
CA TYR A 123 6.49 0.34 -0.61
C TYR A 123 6.88 1.80 -0.40
N GLU A 124 7.59 2.41 -1.35
CA GLU A 124 7.93 3.84 -1.32
C GLU A 124 6.67 4.71 -1.51
N GLY A 125 5.72 4.24 -2.32
CA GLY A 125 4.40 4.86 -2.46
C GLY A 125 3.54 4.81 -1.19
N GLU A 126 3.85 3.93 -0.22
CA GLU A 126 3.22 3.94 1.11
C GLU A 126 3.72 5.12 1.97
N GLU A 127 4.93 5.64 1.70
CA GLU A 127 5.45 6.86 2.33
C GLU A 127 5.02 8.13 1.57
N GLU A 128 4.93 8.08 0.23
CA GLU A 128 4.41 9.20 -0.58
C GLU A 128 2.90 9.44 -0.37
N GLU A 129 2.12 8.52 0.22
CA GLU A 129 0.76 8.81 0.70
C GLU A 129 0.73 9.70 1.97
N THR A 130 1.87 10.27 2.39
CA THR A 130 1.91 11.42 3.31
C THR A 130 2.16 12.78 2.63
N VAL A 131 2.31 12.85 1.30
CA VAL A 131 1.95 14.09 0.59
C VAL A 131 0.45 14.06 0.34
N GLU A 132 -0.31 14.61 1.29
CA GLU A 132 -1.71 14.99 1.13
C GLU A 132 -1.89 15.55 -0.28
N ALA A 133 -2.48 14.76 -1.18
CA ALA A 133 -2.81 15.24 -2.52
C ALA A 133 -3.64 16.50 -2.32
N PHE A 134 -3.13 17.65 -2.75
CA PHE A 134 -3.83 18.92 -2.67
C PHE A 134 -5.18 18.75 -3.39
N ARG A 135 -6.22 18.45 -2.61
CA ARG A 135 -7.59 18.34 -3.09
C ARG A 135 -8.15 19.74 -3.00
N PRO A 136 -8.33 20.46 -4.11
CA PRO A 136 -8.88 21.80 -4.06
C PRO A 136 -10.28 21.76 -3.43
N ALA A 137 -10.64 22.84 -2.77
CA ALA A 137 -11.97 23.01 -2.20
C ALA A 137 -13.05 22.78 -3.27
N THR A 138 -14.07 22.02 -2.93
CA THR A 138 -15.20 21.78 -3.82
C THR A 138 -15.98 23.08 -4.05
N GLU A 139 -16.66 23.21 -5.19
CA GLU A 139 -17.52 24.38 -5.46
C GLU A 139 -18.62 24.56 -4.39
N ARG A 140 -19.09 23.46 -3.81
CA ARG A 140 -20.04 23.50 -2.69
C ARG A 140 -19.42 24.15 -1.45
N GLN A 141 -18.19 23.78 -1.09
CA GLN A 141 -17.48 24.40 0.04
C GLN A 141 -17.19 25.88 -0.23
N LYS A 142 -16.74 26.23 -1.45
CA LYS A 142 -16.49 27.64 -1.82
C LYS A 142 -17.78 28.46 -1.76
N SER A 143 -18.89 27.96 -2.31
CA SER A 143 -20.19 28.62 -2.21
C SER A 143 -20.61 28.84 -0.76
N PHE A 144 -20.44 27.82 0.09
CA PHE A 144 -20.81 27.93 1.50
C PHE A 144 -19.97 28.97 2.25
N ILE A 145 -18.67 29.06 1.98
CA ILE A 145 -17.80 30.09 2.54
C ILE A 145 -18.21 31.48 2.05
N ARG A 146 -18.56 31.64 0.76
CA ARG A 146 -19.07 32.92 0.22
C ARG A 146 -20.32 33.39 0.96
N ASP A 147 -21.26 32.48 1.17
CA ASP A 147 -22.53 32.79 1.81
C ASP A 147 -22.33 33.21 3.27
N LEU A 148 -21.46 32.50 4.02
CA LEU A 148 -21.11 32.83 5.41
C LEU A 148 -20.37 34.17 5.55
N LEU A 149 -19.41 34.47 4.66
CA LEU A 149 -18.69 35.75 4.69
C LEU A 149 -19.63 36.92 4.38
N LYS A 150 -20.51 36.76 3.37
CA LYS A 150 -21.51 37.76 3.02
C LYS A 150 -22.51 38.01 4.16
N SER A 151 -23.01 36.96 4.82
CA SER A 151 -23.93 37.12 5.94
C SER A 151 -23.31 37.84 7.15
N GLN A 152 -21.98 37.80 7.27
CA GLN A 152 -21.21 38.52 8.28
C GLN A 152 -20.76 39.93 7.85
N GLY A 153 -21.13 40.37 6.64
CA GLY A 153 -20.69 41.65 6.07
C GLY A 153 -19.19 41.71 5.74
N LYS A 154 -18.52 40.56 5.67
CA LYS A 154 -17.09 40.46 5.32
C LYS A 154 -16.93 40.33 3.80
N SER A 155 -15.88 40.93 3.26
CA SER A 155 -15.53 40.81 1.83
C SER A 155 -15.03 39.41 1.51
N VAL A 156 -15.37 38.90 0.32
CA VAL A 156 -14.89 37.62 -0.19
C VAL A 156 -13.60 37.80 -0.97
N ASP A 157 -12.53 37.14 -0.55
CA ASP A 157 -11.29 37.02 -1.34
C ASP A 157 -11.36 35.79 -2.26
N GLU A 158 -11.67 36.01 -3.53
CA GLU A 158 -11.77 34.93 -4.53
C GLU A 158 -10.41 34.30 -4.87
N ALA A 159 -9.30 35.04 -4.72
CA ALA A 159 -7.97 34.49 -4.97
C ALA A 159 -7.55 33.52 -3.85
N LEU A 160 -7.95 33.81 -2.61
CA LEU A 160 -7.81 32.89 -1.49
C LEU A 160 -8.70 31.65 -1.68
N LEU A 161 -9.98 31.83 -2.01
CA LEU A 161 -10.92 30.72 -2.26
C LEU A 161 -10.47 29.76 -3.36
N ALA A 162 -9.85 30.29 -4.42
CA ALA A 162 -9.34 29.48 -5.52
C ALA A 162 -8.14 28.59 -5.13
N ARG A 163 -7.43 28.94 -4.06
CA ARG A 163 -6.23 28.26 -3.57
C ARG A 163 -6.46 27.39 -2.33
N LEU A 164 -7.67 27.39 -1.77
CA LEU A 164 -8.00 26.55 -0.62
C LEU A 164 -8.04 25.07 -1.01
N SER A 165 -7.48 24.24 -0.15
CA SER A 165 -7.78 22.82 -0.11
C SER A 165 -9.16 22.54 0.50
N ALA A 166 -9.69 21.34 0.27
CA ALA A 166 -10.96 20.90 0.83
C ALA A 166 -10.93 20.85 2.36
N GLU A 167 -9.78 20.57 2.98
CA GLU A 167 -9.64 20.55 4.44
C GLU A 167 -9.59 21.96 5.03
N GLU A 168 -8.80 22.86 4.45
CA GLU A 168 -8.75 24.26 4.86
C GLU A 168 -10.12 24.91 4.71
N ALA A 169 -10.85 24.59 3.64
CA ALA A 169 -12.22 25.05 3.43
C ALA A 169 -13.17 24.54 4.53
N SER A 170 -13.11 23.26 4.91
CA SER A 170 -13.93 22.72 6.01
C SER A 170 -13.60 23.39 7.35
N ARG A 171 -12.30 23.53 7.69
CA ARG A 171 -11.87 24.22 8.92
C ARG A 171 -12.32 25.68 8.96
N LEU A 172 -12.29 26.37 7.82
CA LEU A 172 -12.76 27.75 7.72
C LEU A 172 -14.28 27.85 7.89
N ILE A 173 -15.04 26.91 7.32
CA ILE A 173 -16.49 26.84 7.49
C ILE A 173 -16.86 26.67 8.96
N ASP A 174 -16.19 25.76 9.68
CA ASP A 174 -16.47 25.52 11.09
C ASP A 174 -16.17 26.75 11.95
N LYS A 175 -15.03 27.42 11.72
CA LYS A 175 -14.70 28.70 12.39
C LYS A 175 -15.75 29.78 12.13
N LEU A 176 -16.17 29.95 10.86
CA LEU A 176 -17.17 30.95 10.50
C LEU A 176 -18.54 30.65 11.13
N ARG A 177 -18.90 29.37 11.28
CA ARG A 177 -20.13 28.97 11.99
C ARG A 177 -20.06 29.31 13.47
N GLU A 178 -18.95 28.99 14.14
CA GLU A 178 -18.75 29.32 15.56
C GLU A 178 -18.82 30.84 15.82
N GLU A 179 -18.23 31.65 14.95
CA GLU A 179 -18.32 33.12 15.02
C GLU A 179 -19.75 33.63 14.82
N THR A 180 -20.57 32.90 14.05
CA THR A 180 -21.98 33.23 13.83
C THR A 180 -22.86 32.85 15.02
N THR A 181 -22.50 31.80 15.76
CA THR A 181 -23.25 31.36 16.97
C THR A 181 -22.92 32.18 18.22
N ARG A 182 -21.80 32.93 18.23
CA ARG A 182 -21.37 33.79 19.34
C ARG A 182 -21.84 35.25 19.24
N LYS A 183 -22.55 35.63 18.19
CA LYS A 183 -23.19 36.95 18.00
C LYS A 183 -24.70 36.83 18.16
#